data_AF-A0A453RZ65-F1
#
_entry.id   AF-A0A453RZ65-F1
#
_cell.length_a   1.000
_cell.length_b   1.000
_cell.length_c   1.000
_cell.angle_alpha   90.00
_cell.angle_beta   90.00
_cell.angle_gamma   90.00
#
_symmetry.space_group_name_H-M   'P 1'
#
loop_
_entity.id
_entity.type
_entity.pdbx_description
1 polymer ?
#
loop_
_entity_poly.entity_id
_entity_poly.type
_entity_poly.pdbx_seq_one_letter_code
_entity_poly.pdbx_strand_id
1 'polypeptide(L)'
;MLATGSAASLTSCSTASCSPCRRRTPCARACCHQGGATWLSARHLNVSTLGFTGEARFAQFVNNLLLRRGHAPLDTFCLHAEGPHILFDNIRDTANLWIYHALRCNVQALSIADHDLYEEGETEDILRTFHPDRYSFTSSHLKRLHLLYVCVSNCLIKHLLSGCPALEDLEMNDCDITATEFSSTTLKNLSISTVGFSVTKDEEVDIVINMPSLVSLCIGALLCTKPSFINMRSLLTVSIHSEQTGFEFVNGCSILRAFSNARNLTLLHVGPMGWERIIGK
;
A
#
# COMPACT_ATOMS: atom_id res chain seq x y z
N MET A 1 16.71 71.52 12.78
CA MET A 1 17.89 70.66 13.04
C MET A 1 17.47 69.24 12.67
N LEU A 2 17.70 68.83 11.41
CA LEU A 2 18.79 67.93 11.00
C LEU A 2 18.64 66.56 11.70
N ALA A 3 17.95 65.56 11.13
CA ALA A 3 18.23 64.74 9.94
C ALA A 3 19.47 63.83 10.08
N THR A 4 19.21 62.51 10.20
CA THR A 4 19.91 61.34 9.60
C THR A 4 19.25 60.10 10.25
N GLY A 5 18.65 59.11 9.57
CA GLY A 5 18.86 58.60 8.22
C GLY A 5 19.56 57.24 8.31
N SER A 6 18.84 56.13 8.19
CA SER A 6 19.38 54.90 7.60
C SER A 6 18.25 54.09 6.97
N ALA A 7 18.37 53.94 5.66
CA ALA A 7 17.54 53.15 4.76
C ALA A 7 18.49 52.23 3.97
N ALA A 8 17.89 51.21 3.35
CA ALA A 8 18.48 50.16 2.50
C ALA A 8 19.11 48.99 3.31
N SER A 9 18.85 47.73 2.98
CA SER A 9 18.90 47.21 1.61
C SER A 9 17.93 46.05 1.34
N LEU A 10 17.17 46.21 0.26
CA LEU A 10 16.72 45.12 -0.61
C LEU A 10 17.96 44.45 -1.21
N THR A 11 18.06 43.12 -1.10
CA THR A 11 18.86 42.31 -2.02
C THR A 11 18.02 41.14 -2.51
N SER A 12 17.87 41.15 -3.82
CA SER A 12 17.18 40.22 -4.70
C SER A 12 17.90 38.89 -4.87
N CYS A 13 17.10 37.84 -5.07
CA CYS A 13 17.29 36.61 -5.86
C CYS A 13 18.71 36.16 -6.25
N SER A 14 19.01 34.90 -5.91
CA SER A 14 19.79 33.98 -6.76
C SER A 14 19.26 32.54 -6.67
N THR A 15 18.73 32.12 -7.82
CA THR A 15 18.34 30.82 -8.40
C THR A 15 18.98 29.48 -7.97
N ALA A 16 18.14 28.44 -8.15
CA ALA A 16 18.43 27.00 -8.39
C ALA A 16 18.73 26.15 -7.13
N SER A 17 18.16 24.95 -6.93
CA SER A 17 17.81 23.89 -7.88
C SER A 17 16.65 22.99 -7.41
N CYS A 18 15.96 22.41 -8.39
CA CYS A 18 14.74 21.61 -8.29
C CYS A 18 14.87 20.26 -7.54
N SER A 19 13.84 19.89 -6.77
CA SER A 19 13.39 18.49 -6.58
C SER A 19 11.86 18.47 -6.35
N PRO A 20 11.07 17.85 -7.24
CA PRO A 20 9.61 17.82 -7.19
C PRO A 20 9.09 16.53 -6.56
N CYS A 21 8.17 16.61 -5.59
CA CYS A 21 7.10 15.63 -5.32
C CYS A 21 6.21 16.06 -4.14
N ARG A 22 5.58 17.25 -4.24
CA ARG A 22 4.32 17.50 -3.52
C ARG A 22 3.20 17.52 -4.55
N ARG A 23 2.73 16.32 -4.94
CA ARG A 23 1.40 16.23 -5.55
C ARG A 23 0.39 16.51 -4.45
N ARG A 24 -0.06 17.77 -4.37
CA ARG A 24 -1.33 18.10 -3.73
C ARG A 24 -2.40 17.27 -4.44
N THR A 25 -2.90 16.22 -3.78
CA THR A 25 -4.16 15.59 -4.16
C THR A 25 -5.26 16.66 -4.00
N PRO A 26 -6.25 16.73 -4.91
CA PRO A 26 -7.37 17.61 -4.70
C PRO A 26 -8.17 17.04 -3.52
N CYS A 27 -8.22 17.76 -2.40
CA CYS A 27 -9.25 17.52 -1.38
C CYS A 27 -10.60 17.43 -2.10
N ALA A 28 -11.35 16.37 -1.85
CA ALA A 28 -12.74 16.29 -2.25
C ALA A 28 -13.55 17.35 -1.49
N ARG A 29 -13.44 18.61 -1.92
CA ARG A 29 -14.35 19.67 -1.51
C ARG A 29 -15.69 19.34 -2.14
N ALA A 30 -16.61 18.86 -1.30
CA ALA A 30 -17.98 18.57 -1.65
C ALA A 30 -18.64 19.79 -2.29
N CYS A 31 -18.77 19.79 -3.62
CA CYS A 31 -19.69 20.67 -4.33
C CYS A 31 -21.08 20.03 -4.27
N CYS A 32 -21.76 20.19 -3.13
CA CYS A 32 -23.21 20.03 -3.06
C CYS A 32 -23.86 21.26 -3.69
N HIS A 33 -24.01 21.26 -5.02
CA HIS A 33 -24.96 22.14 -5.68
C HIS A 33 -26.15 21.32 -6.16
N GLN A 34 -27.34 21.71 -5.69
CA GLN A 34 -28.66 21.26 -6.15
C GLN A 34 -28.67 21.03 -7.67
N GLY A 35 -28.90 19.79 -8.08
CA GLY A 35 -29.08 19.40 -9.47
C GLY A 35 -28.69 17.95 -9.64
N GLY A 36 -29.59 17.11 -10.16
CA GLY A 36 -29.40 15.67 -10.37
C GLY A 36 -28.33 15.30 -11.40
N ALA A 37 -27.11 15.81 -11.24
CA ALA A 37 -25.92 15.39 -11.95
C ALA A 37 -25.32 14.20 -11.19
N THR A 38 -25.50 13.05 -11.81
CA THR A 38 -25.44 11.74 -11.19
C THR A 38 -24.01 11.29 -10.93
N TRP A 39 -23.74 10.84 -9.70
CA TRP A 39 -22.49 10.16 -9.33
C TRP A 39 -22.17 8.94 -10.23
N LEU A 40 -23.11 8.51 -11.08
CA LEU A 40 -22.95 7.51 -12.14
C LEU A 40 -21.74 7.75 -13.05
N SER A 41 -21.39 9.01 -13.33
CA SER A 41 -20.25 9.35 -14.19
C SER A 41 -18.90 9.32 -13.46
N ALA A 42 -18.89 9.28 -12.12
CA ALA A 42 -17.65 9.22 -11.35
C ALA A 42 -17.08 7.80 -11.39
N ARG A 43 -16.01 7.62 -12.16
CA ARG A 43 -15.27 6.34 -12.26
C ARG A 43 -14.13 6.19 -11.25
N HIS A 44 -13.78 7.29 -10.60
CA HIS A 44 -12.74 7.33 -9.59
C HIS A 44 -13.37 7.80 -8.29
N LEU A 45 -13.28 6.96 -7.26
CA LEU A 45 -13.71 7.33 -5.91
C LEU A 45 -12.50 7.25 -4.98
N ASN A 46 -12.30 8.31 -4.21
CA ASN A 46 -11.36 8.34 -3.11
C ASN A 46 -12.15 8.74 -1.85
N VAL A 47 -12.21 7.81 -0.90
CA VAL A 47 -12.90 7.95 0.37
C VAL A 47 -11.84 7.94 1.46
N SER A 48 -11.73 9.07 2.16
CA SER A 48 -10.80 9.25 3.27
C SER A 48 -11.57 9.60 4.53
N THR A 49 -11.10 9.10 5.68
CA THR A 49 -11.66 9.46 7.00
C THR A 49 -11.27 10.88 7.41
N LEU A 50 -10.33 11.53 6.70
CA LEU A 50 -9.90 12.90 6.99
C LEU A 50 -11.10 13.85 7.01
N GLY A 51 -11.25 14.57 8.13
CA GLY A 51 -12.32 15.56 8.31
C GLY A 51 -13.65 15.00 8.82
N PHE A 52 -13.74 13.70 9.10
CA PHE A 52 -14.88 13.12 9.82
C PHE A 52 -14.60 13.05 11.31
N THR A 53 -15.63 13.29 12.12
CA THR A 53 -15.55 13.35 13.59
C THR A 53 -16.04 12.08 14.28
N GLY A 54 -16.13 10.96 13.56
CA GLY A 54 -16.60 9.68 14.10
C GLY A 54 -17.05 8.69 13.03
N GLU A 55 -16.93 7.40 13.34
CA GLU A 55 -17.11 6.30 12.38
C GLU A 55 -18.54 6.22 11.86
N ALA A 56 -19.54 6.48 12.71
CA ALA A 56 -20.95 6.43 12.30
C ALA A 56 -21.29 7.48 11.21
N ARG A 57 -20.76 8.71 11.34
CA ARG A 57 -20.98 9.78 10.35
C ARG A 57 -20.27 9.47 9.04
N PHE A 58 -19.04 8.98 9.13
CA PHE A 58 -18.27 8.53 7.98
C PHE A 58 -18.99 7.38 7.26
N ALA A 59 -19.39 6.34 8.00
CA ALA A 59 -20.07 5.19 7.43
C ALA A 59 -21.40 5.56 6.76
N GLN A 60 -22.19 6.42 7.40
CA GLN A 60 -23.44 6.93 6.81
C GLN A 60 -23.18 7.70 5.52
N PHE A 61 -22.13 8.53 5.47
CA PHE A 61 -21.76 9.26 4.26
C PHE A 61 -21.38 8.33 3.11
N VAL A 62 -20.48 7.36 3.36
CA VAL A 62 -20.01 6.41 2.35
C VAL A 62 -21.14 5.51 1.85
N ASN A 63 -21.99 5.01 2.76
CA ASN A 63 -23.17 4.24 2.38
C ASN A 63 -24.08 5.03 1.45
N ASN A 64 -24.39 6.29 1.79
CA ASN A 64 -25.22 7.15 0.95
C ASN A 64 -24.57 7.45 -0.41
N LEU A 65 -23.25 7.63 -0.46
CA LEU A 65 -22.49 7.85 -1.69
C LEU A 65 -22.60 6.63 -2.62
N LEU A 66 -22.31 5.43 -2.09
CA LEU A 66 -22.34 4.20 -2.88
C LEU A 66 -23.77 3.84 -3.33
N LEU A 67 -24.76 4.00 -2.46
CA LEU A 67 -26.17 3.77 -2.79
C LEU A 67 -26.65 4.68 -3.93
N ARG A 68 -26.31 5.97 -3.90
CA ARG A 68 -26.70 6.94 -4.95
C ARG A 68 -25.99 6.67 -6.28
N ARG A 69 -24.80 6.12 -6.23
CA ARG A 69 -24.03 5.75 -7.42
C ARG A 69 -24.52 4.44 -8.03
N GLY A 70 -24.99 3.49 -7.21
CA GLY A 70 -25.35 2.15 -7.64
C GLY A 70 -24.16 1.40 -8.26
N HIS A 71 -24.47 0.46 -9.16
CA HIS A 71 -23.48 -0.47 -9.74
C HIS A 71 -22.79 0.03 -11.02
N ALA A 72 -22.68 1.35 -11.22
CA ALA A 72 -21.94 1.88 -12.37
C ALA A 72 -20.46 1.42 -12.33
N PRO A 73 -19.78 1.22 -13.47
CA PRO A 73 -18.39 0.77 -13.47
C PRO A 73 -17.44 1.74 -12.75
N LEU A 74 -16.56 1.23 -11.89
CA LEU A 74 -15.47 1.98 -11.28
C LEU A 74 -14.15 1.62 -11.97
N ASP A 75 -13.30 2.61 -12.20
CA ASP A 75 -11.92 2.38 -12.62
C ASP A 75 -11.01 2.30 -11.39
N THR A 76 -11.21 3.19 -10.41
CA THR A 76 -10.43 3.20 -9.16
C THR A 76 -11.29 3.44 -7.92
N PHE A 77 -10.97 2.74 -6.84
CA PHE A 77 -11.55 2.95 -5.52
C PHE A 77 -10.45 3.00 -4.46
N CYS A 78 -10.37 4.10 -3.71
CA CYS A 78 -9.47 4.25 -2.58
C CYS A 78 -10.29 4.37 -1.29
N LEU A 79 -9.92 3.59 -0.28
CA LEU A 79 -10.49 3.61 1.07
C LEU A 79 -9.35 3.79 2.06
N HIS A 80 -9.19 5.02 2.57
CA HIS A 80 -8.05 5.42 3.38
C HIS A 80 -8.49 5.93 4.76
N ALA A 81 -7.91 5.36 5.82
CA ALA A 81 -8.00 5.93 7.15
C ALA A 81 -6.86 6.94 7.31
N GLU A 82 -7.21 8.22 7.43
CA GLU A 82 -6.30 9.32 7.70
C GLU A 82 -6.57 9.88 9.10
N GLY A 83 -5.59 9.74 10.00
CA GLY A 83 -5.63 10.25 11.37
C GLY A 83 -6.24 9.29 12.40
N PRO A 84 -5.94 9.48 13.69
CA PRO A 84 -6.03 8.42 14.72
C PRO A 84 -7.44 8.12 15.23
N HIS A 85 -8.47 8.73 14.64
CA HIS A 85 -9.80 8.78 15.25
C HIS A 85 -10.82 7.80 14.66
N ILE A 86 -10.60 7.32 13.44
CA ILE A 86 -11.52 6.39 12.75
C ILE A 86 -10.71 5.20 12.30
N LEU A 87 -10.87 4.09 13.02
CA LEU A 87 -10.26 2.81 12.69
C LEU A 87 -11.24 2.00 11.86
N PHE A 88 -10.78 1.41 10.75
CA PHE A 88 -11.65 0.55 9.95
C PHE A 88 -12.04 -0.71 10.70
N ASP A 89 -11.28 -1.13 11.70
CA ASP A 89 -11.67 -2.24 12.56
C ASP A 89 -12.99 -2.01 13.31
N ASN A 90 -13.23 -0.80 13.80
CA ASN A 90 -14.47 -0.43 14.51
C ASN A 90 -15.72 -0.51 13.60
N ILE A 91 -15.52 -0.42 12.28
CA ILE A 91 -16.57 -0.50 11.25
C ILE A 91 -16.28 -1.62 10.24
N ARG A 92 -15.61 -2.68 10.68
CA ARG A 92 -15.03 -3.73 9.84
C ARG A 92 -16.01 -4.30 8.81
N ASP A 93 -17.21 -4.70 9.26
CA ASP A 93 -18.23 -5.27 8.38
C ASP A 93 -18.68 -4.26 7.31
N THR A 94 -18.80 -2.99 7.69
CA THR A 94 -19.23 -1.94 6.77
C THR A 94 -18.12 -1.62 5.75
N ALA A 95 -16.87 -1.53 6.19
CA ALA A 95 -15.71 -1.33 5.31
C ALA A 95 -15.56 -2.48 4.30
N ASN A 96 -15.73 -3.73 4.75
CA ASN A 96 -15.73 -4.90 3.87
C ASN A 96 -16.87 -4.87 2.83
N LEU A 97 -18.07 -4.42 3.22
CA LEU A 97 -19.17 -4.22 2.28
C LEU A 97 -18.85 -3.16 1.22
N TRP A 98 -18.11 -2.10 1.55
CA TRP A 98 -17.67 -1.10 0.57
C TRP A 98 -16.65 -1.67 -0.42
N ILE A 99 -15.70 -2.45 0.07
CA ILE A 99 -14.73 -3.17 -0.77
C ILE A 99 -15.46 -4.12 -1.72
N TYR A 100 -16.37 -4.94 -1.18
CA TYR A 100 -17.20 -5.84 -1.97
C TYR A 100 -18.02 -5.08 -3.03
N HIS A 101 -18.63 -3.96 -2.66
CA HIS A 101 -19.38 -3.12 -3.60
C HIS A 101 -18.49 -2.59 -4.73
N ALA A 102 -17.28 -2.12 -4.43
CA ALA A 102 -16.34 -1.64 -5.45
C ALA A 102 -15.95 -2.75 -6.43
N LEU A 103 -15.69 -3.97 -5.93
CA LEU A 103 -15.38 -5.14 -6.75
C LEU A 103 -16.55 -5.55 -7.65
N ARG A 104 -17.79 -5.49 -7.13
CA ARG A 104 -19.03 -5.68 -7.92
C ARG A 104 -19.26 -4.59 -8.96
N CYS A 105 -18.65 -3.43 -8.80
CA CYS A 105 -18.64 -2.34 -9.78
C CYS A 105 -17.47 -2.47 -10.78
N ASN A 106 -16.85 -3.65 -10.92
CA ASN A 106 -15.77 -3.92 -11.86
C ASN A 106 -14.53 -3.01 -11.67
N VAL A 107 -14.23 -2.63 -10.43
CA VAL A 107 -13.05 -1.82 -10.12
C VAL A 107 -11.77 -2.46 -10.65
N GLN A 108 -10.93 -1.65 -11.31
CA GLN A 108 -9.67 -2.12 -11.87
C GLN A 108 -8.46 -1.87 -10.96
N ALA A 109 -8.51 -0.81 -10.14
CA ALA A 109 -7.52 -0.55 -9.10
C ALA A 109 -8.18 -0.24 -7.76
N LEU A 110 -7.76 -0.97 -6.73
CA LEU A 110 -8.24 -0.85 -5.37
C LEU A 110 -7.07 -0.47 -4.46
N SER A 111 -7.24 0.55 -3.63
CA SER A 111 -6.29 0.91 -2.59
C SER A 111 -6.99 0.94 -1.24
N ILE A 112 -6.45 0.22 -0.27
CA ILE A 112 -6.94 0.14 1.10
C ILE A 112 -5.78 0.54 2.00
N ALA A 113 -5.97 1.59 2.79
CA ALA A 113 -5.01 2.04 3.78
C ALA A 113 -5.72 2.20 5.12
N ASP A 114 -5.29 1.47 6.15
CA ASP A 114 -5.75 1.74 7.52
C ASP A 114 -4.77 2.67 8.24
N HIS A 115 -4.95 2.87 9.55
CA HIS A 115 -4.09 3.72 10.34
C HIS A 115 -2.69 3.13 10.58
N ASP A 116 -1.67 3.99 10.59
CA ASP A 116 -0.34 3.66 11.08
C ASP A 116 -0.35 3.58 12.61
N LEU A 117 -0.39 2.38 13.19
CA LEU A 117 -0.54 2.17 14.63
C LEU A 117 0.78 2.37 15.41
N TYR A 118 1.88 2.79 14.77
CA TYR A 118 3.20 2.94 15.41
C TYR A 118 3.41 4.27 16.16
N GLU A 119 2.39 4.83 16.82
CA GLU A 119 2.65 5.91 17.79
C GLU A 119 3.47 5.36 18.98
N GLU A 120 4.61 6.00 19.27
CA GLU A 120 5.56 5.61 20.31
C GLU A 120 4.87 5.51 21.69
N GLY A 121 4.67 4.29 22.21
CA GLY A 121 4.39 4.14 23.64
C GLY A 121 3.65 2.89 24.08
N GLU A 122 2.77 2.29 23.28
CA GLU A 122 1.92 1.19 23.75
C GLU A 122 1.99 -0.05 22.85
N THR A 123 2.74 -1.05 23.31
CA THR A 123 2.95 -2.37 22.67
C THR A 123 1.70 -3.26 22.61
N GLU A 124 0.51 -2.77 22.97
CA GLU A 124 -0.73 -3.55 22.99
C GLU A 124 -1.67 -3.29 21.78
N ASP A 125 -1.42 -2.26 20.96
CA ASP A 125 -2.37 -1.85 19.90
C ASP A 125 -2.25 -2.62 18.57
N ILE A 126 -1.33 -3.60 18.45
CA ILE A 126 -1.19 -4.48 17.27
C ILE A 126 -2.51 -5.20 16.93
N LEU A 127 -3.41 -5.36 17.90
CA LEU A 127 -4.71 -6.03 17.76
C LEU A 127 -5.79 -5.24 16.99
N ARG A 128 -5.55 -3.98 16.60
CA ARG A 128 -6.55 -3.11 15.94
C ARG A 128 -6.39 -2.96 14.43
N THR A 129 -5.46 -3.70 13.83
CA THR A 129 -5.21 -3.64 12.39
C THR A 129 -6.44 -4.13 11.61
N PHE A 130 -6.92 -3.39 10.61
CA PHE A 130 -8.04 -3.87 9.78
C PHE A 130 -7.69 -5.19 9.09
N HIS A 131 -8.57 -6.19 9.25
CA HIS A 131 -8.49 -7.45 8.51
C HIS A 131 -9.55 -7.46 7.41
N PRO A 132 -9.14 -7.30 6.14
CA PRO A 132 -10.06 -7.48 5.02
C PRO A 132 -10.66 -8.89 5.04
N ASP A 133 -11.97 -8.99 4.86
CA ASP A 133 -12.65 -10.28 4.76
C ASP A 133 -12.24 -10.97 3.44
N ARG A 134 -11.83 -12.23 3.55
CA ARG A 134 -11.44 -13.07 2.41
C ARG A 134 -12.53 -13.09 1.34
N TYR A 135 -13.80 -13.17 1.73
CA TYR A 135 -14.92 -13.32 0.80
C TYR A 135 -15.22 -12.08 -0.03
N SER A 136 -14.63 -10.93 0.34
CA SER A 136 -14.81 -9.70 -0.42
C SER A 136 -14.11 -9.77 -1.79
N PHE A 137 -12.99 -10.51 -1.89
CA PHE A 137 -12.10 -10.50 -3.06
C PHE A 137 -12.48 -11.53 -4.13
N THR A 138 -13.59 -11.30 -4.82
CA THR A 138 -13.95 -12.01 -6.05
C THR A 138 -14.20 -11.00 -7.17
N SER A 139 -13.31 -10.93 -8.16
CA SER A 139 -13.42 -9.98 -9.28
C SER A 139 -12.63 -10.43 -10.51
N SER A 140 -13.27 -10.44 -11.67
CA SER A 140 -12.61 -10.64 -12.97
C SER A 140 -11.95 -9.37 -13.54
N HIS A 141 -12.04 -8.24 -12.84
CA HIS A 141 -11.63 -6.93 -13.36
C HIS A 141 -10.51 -6.26 -12.56
N LEU A 142 -10.30 -6.69 -11.31
CA LEU A 142 -9.26 -6.12 -10.46
C LEU A 142 -7.88 -6.46 -11.03
N LYS A 143 -7.12 -5.43 -11.41
CA LYS A 143 -5.77 -5.55 -11.98
C LYS A 143 -4.69 -5.11 -11.01
N ARG A 144 -5.01 -4.15 -10.13
CA ARG A 144 -4.07 -3.55 -9.18
C ARG A 144 -4.66 -3.50 -7.80
N LEU A 145 -3.91 -3.99 -6.82
CA LEU A 145 -4.26 -3.88 -5.41
C LEU A 145 -3.11 -3.26 -4.64
N HIS A 146 -3.42 -2.21 -3.89
CA HIS A 146 -2.50 -1.57 -2.95
C HIS A 146 -3.07 -1.69 -1.54
N LEU A 147 -2.28 -2.27 -0.64
CA LEU A 147 -2.59 -2.47 0.76
C LEU A 147 -1.58 -1.71 1.61
N LEU A 148 -2.04 -0.95 2.59
CA LEU A 148 -1.22 -0.16 3.50
C LEU A 148 -1.75 -0.29 4.93
N TYR A 149 -0.89 -0.63 5.90
CA TYR A 149 -1.29 -0.79 7.32
C TYR A 149 -2.46 -1.76 7.57
N VAL A 150 -2.57 -2.85 6.79
CA VAL A 150 -3.64 -3.87 6.95
C VAL A 150 -3.07 -5.23 7.31
N CYS A 151 -3.90 -6.10 7.90
CA CYS A 151 -3.50 -7.47 8.18
C CYS A 151 -3.68 -8.37 6.95
N VAL A 152 -2.63 -9.11 6.60
CA VAL A 152 -2.54 -9.96 5.43
C VAL A 152 -2.28 -11.41 5.87
N SER A 153 -3.36 -12.19 5.96
CA SER A 153 -3.31 -13.60 6.34
C SER A 153 -3.19 -14.56 5.15
N ASN A 154 -2.77 -15.79 5.41
CA ASN A 154 -2.77 -16.87 4.42
C ASN A 154 -4.15 -17.07 3.75
N CYS A 155 -5.23 -16.97 4.53
CA CYS A 155 -6.59 -17.09 4.02
C CYS A 155 -6.94 -15.96 3.05
N LEU A 156 -6.54 -14.72 3.37
CA LEU A 156 -6.78 -13.56 2.53
C LEU A 156 -6.02 -13.70 1.21
N ILE A 157 -4.71 -13.97 1.26
CA ILE A 157 -3.87 -14.09 0.05
C ILE A 157 -4.33 -15.22 -0.85
N LYS A 158 -4.63 -16.41 -0.29
CA LYS A 158 -5.12 -17.54 -1.09
C LYS A 158 -6.42 -17.20 -1.80
N HIS A 159 -7.36 -16.54 -1.12
CA HIS A 159 -8.62 -16.14 -1.73
C HIS A 159 -8.45 -15.00 -2.75
N LEU A 160 -7.65 -13.98 -2.44
CA LEU A 160 -7.35 -12.88 -3.36
C LEU A 160 -6.76 -13.39 -4.68
N LEU A 161 -5.72 -14.21 -4.61
CA LEU A 161 -5.01 -14.68 -5.80
C LEU A 161 -5.81 -15.70 -6.63
N SER A 162 -6.74 -16.42 -6.02
CA SER A 162 -7.65 -17.34 -6.73
C SER A 162 -8.94 -16.68 -7.22
N GLY A 163 -9.46 -15.70 -6.48
CA GLY A 163 -10.70 -14.97 -6.75
C GLY A 163 -10.54 -13.75 -7.66
N CYS A 164 -9.31 -13.26 -7.84
CA CYS A 164 -8.98 -12.14 -8.73
C CYS A 164 -8.00 -12.56 -9.86
N PRO A 165 -8.46 -13.32 -10.87
CA PRO A 165 -7.58 -13.86 -11.91
C PRO A 165 -6.95 -12.79 -12.82
N ALA A 166 -7.51 -11.58 -12.86
CA ALA A 166 -6.96 -10.46 -13.64
C ALA A 166 -5.91 -9.64 -12.88
N LEU A 167 -5.60 -9.99 -11.62
CA LEU A 167 -4.68 -9.24 -10.78
C LEU A 167 -3.25 -9.39 -11.33
N GLU A 168 -2.64 -8.28 -11.70
CA GLU A 168 -1.28 -8.20 -12.24
C GLU A 168 -0.32 -7.51 -11.27
N ASP A 169 -0.81 -6.54 -10.48
CA ASP A 169 0.01 -5.74 -9.56
C ASP A 169 -0.51 -5.85 -8.12
N LEU A 170 0.35 -6.28 -7.21
CA LEU A 170 0.09 -6.32 -5.77
C LEU A 170 1.18 -5.57 -5.02
N GLU A 171 0.78 -4.53 -4.28
CA GLU A 171 1.65 -3.75 -3.42
C GLU A 171 1.13 -3.83 -1.97
N MET A 172 2.02 -4.19 -1.05
CA MET A 172 1.75 -4.32 0.38
C MET A 172 2.81 -3.52 1.12
N ASN A 173 2.42 -2.40 1.69
CA ASN A 173 3.32 -1.50 2.40
C ASN A 173 2.91 -1.50 3.87
N ASP A 174 3.86 -1.67 4.77
CA ASP A 174 3.67 -1.59 6.22
C ASP A 174 2.46 -2.41 6.70
N CYS A 175 2.27 -3.60 6.11
CA CYS A 175 1.19 -4.52 6.42
C CYS A 175 1.60 -5.62 7.40
N ASP A 176 0.66 -6.07 8.23
CA ASP A 176 0.84 -7.21 9.13
C ASP A 176 0.70 -8.53 8.37
N ILE A 177 1.82 -8.98 7.82
CA ILE A 177 1.87 -10.17 6.96
C ILE A 177 2.12 -11.40 7.82
N THR A 178 1.04 -12.12 8.11
CA THR A 178 1.08 -13.49 8.68
C THR A 178 1.01 -14.57 7.60
N ALA A 179 0.88 -14.16 6.32
CA ALA A 179 0.90 -15.06 5.19
C ALA A 179 2.31 -15.62 4.93
N THR A 180 2.39 -16.93 4.74
CA THR A 180 3.64 -17.67 4.50
C THR A 180 3.72 -18.23 3.09
N GLU A 181 2.62 -18.25 2.33
CA GLU A 181 2.58 -18.83 0.99
C GLU A 181 1.90 -17.87 -0.01
N PHE A 182 2.68 -17.46 -1.01
CA PHE A 182 2.24 -16.65 -2.14
C PHE A 182 2.37 -17.46 -3.42
N SER A 183 1.25 -17.73 -4.10
CA SER A 183 1.24 -18.48 -5.35
C SER A 183 0.23 -17.90 -6.33
N SER A 184 0.70 -17.50 -7.51
CA SER A 184 -0.12 -16.98 -8.61
C SER A 184 0.59 -17.18 -9.94
N THR A 185 -0.18 -17.44 -10.98
CA THR A 185 0.30 -17.60 -12.36
C THR A 185 0.06 -16.36 -13.20
N THR A 186 -0.62 -15.33 -12.67
CA THR A 186 -1.03 -14.13 -13.41
C THR A 186 -0.33 -12.86 -12.92
N LEU A 187 0.09 -12.84 -11.65
CA LEU A 187 0.73 -11.69 -11.04
C LEU A 187 2.07 -11.38 -11.74
N LYS A 188 2.26 -10.12 -12.13
CA LYS A 188 3.44 -9.60 -12.83
C LYS A 188 4.33 -8.76 -11.92
N ASN A 189 3.75 -8.01 -10.99
CA ASN A 189 4.47 -7.12 -10.10
C ASN A 189 4.06 -7.40 -8.65
N LEU A 190 5.05 -7.63 -7.80
CA LEU A 190 4.87 -7.82 -6.36
C LEU A 190 5.81 -6.87 -5.62
N SER A 191 5.25 -6.02 -4.78
CA SER A 191 5.98 -5.16 -3.86
C SER A 191 5.54 -5.44 -2.44
N ILE A 192 6.50 -5.75 -1.56
CA ILE A 192 6.28 -5.92 -0.13
C ILE A 192 7.28 -5.01 0.55
N SER A 193 6.86 -3.86 1.08
CA SER A 193 7.72 -2.99 1.88
C SER A 193 7.25 -2.97 3.32
N THR A 194 8.19 -3.10 4.24
CA THR A 194 7.87 -3.23 5.65
C THR A 194 8.88 -2.38 6.41
N VAL A 195 8.40 -1.28 6.97
CA VAL A 195 9.10 -0.46 7.96
C VAL A 195 8.46 -0.79 9.30
N GLY A 196 9.24 -1.29 10.25
CA GLY A 196 8.77 -1.40 11.64
C GLY A 196 7.93 -2.63 12.03
N PHE A 197 7.77 -3.67 11.20
CA PHE A 197 7.21 -4.93 11.71
C PHE A 197 8.18 -5.62 12.64
N SER A 198 8.04 -5.33 13.93
CA SER A 198 8.50 -6.21 14.99
C SER A 198 7.62 -7.46 14.95
N VAL A 199 8.03 -8.49 14.21
CA VAL A 199 7.58 -9.83 14.55
C VAL A 199 8.21 -10.14 15.90
N THR A 200 7.46 -9.86 16.97
CA THR A 200 7.69 -10.47 18.27
C THR A 200 7.37 -11.96 18.12
N LYS A 201 8.34 -12.73 17.62
CA LYS A 201 8.39 -14.19 17.74
C LYS A 201 9.79 -14.62 17.33
N ASP A 202 10.49 -15.24 18.28
CA ASP A 202 11.82 -15.85 18.15
C ASP A 202 11.88 -17.04 17.16
N GLU A 203 10.93 -17.14 16.23
CA GLU A 203 10.80 -18.26 15.30
C GLU A 203 11.01 -17.77 13.87
N GLU A 204 12.06 -18.28 13.22
CA GLU A 204 12.27 -18.09 11.79
C GLU A 204 11.05 -18.63 11.02
N VAL A 205 10.38 -17.76 10.26
CA VAL A 205 9.24 -18.16 9.42
C VAL A 205 9.69 -18.27 7.97
N ASP A 206 9.49 -19.45 7.37
CA ASP A 206 9.73 -19.66 5.94
C ASP A 206 8.59 -19.05 5.13
N ILE A 207 8.92 -18.09 4.27
CA ILE A 207 7.98 -17.52 3.28
C ILE A 207 8.25 -18.18 1.94
N VAL A 208 7.22 -18.64 1.26
CA VAL A 208 7.30 -19.25 -0.07
C VAL A 208 6.62 -18.35 -1.09
N ILE A 209 7.35 -17.93 -2.12
CA ILE A 209 6.84 -17.14 -3.25
C ILE A 209 7.01 -17.95 -4.53
N ASN A 210 5.90 -18.39 -5.12
CA ASN A 210 5.86 -19.19 -6.34
C ASN A 210 5.09 -18.47 -7.45
N MET A 211 5.81 -17.74 -8.31
CA MET A 211 5.20 -16.81 -9.26
C MET A 211 5.86 -16.90 -10.65
N PRO A 212 5.47 -17.86 -11.52
CA PRO A 212 6.06 -18.05 -12.85
C PRO A 212 5.97 -16.85 -13.79
N SER A 213 4.96 -16.00 -13.63
CA SER A 213 4.73 -14.83 -14.48
C SER A 213 5.23 -13.52 -13.88
N LEU A 214 5.88 -13.56 -12.71
CA LEU A 214 6.38 -12.35 -12.06
C LEU A 214 7.53 -11.76 -12.87
N VAL A 215 7.43 -10.47 -13.18
CA VAL A 215 8.40 -9.68 -13.94
C VAL A 215 9.18 -8.75 -13.01
N SER A 216 8.51 -8.17 -12.00
CA SER A 216 9.11 -7.29 -11.01
C SER A 216 8.84 -7.77 -9.60
N LEU A 217 9.89 -7.79 -8.79
CA LEU A 217 9.84 -8.08 -7.37
C LEU A 217 10.52 -6.96 -6.59
N CYS A 218 9.81 -6.37 -5.63
CA CYS A 218 10.35 -5.43 -4.66
C CYS A 218 10.10 -5.98 -3.25
N ILE A 219 11.15 -6.05 -2.45
CA ILE A 219 11.11 -6.57 -1.08
C ILE A 219 11.83 -5.60 -0.16
N GLY A 220 11.12 -5.01 0.79
CA GLY A 220 11.64 -4.30 1.95
C GLY A 220 11.95 -5.25 3.10
N ALA A 221 12.39 -4.72 4.24
CA ALA A 221 12.93 -5.51 5.35
C ALA A 221 12.00 -6.66 5.80
N LEU A 222 12.20 -7.87 5.24
CA LEU A 222 11.53 -9.09 5.67
C LEU A 222 12.27 -9.65 6.90
N LEU A 223 12.21 -8.90 7.99
CA LEU A 223 12.85 -9.23 9.25
C LEU A 223 12.49 -10.67 9.66
N CYS A 224 13.49 -11.48 10.02
CA CYS A 224 13.33 -12.82 10.59
C CYS A 224 12.66 -13.88 9.70
N THR A 225 12.63 -13.69 8.37
CA THR A 225 12.05 -14.69 7.45
C THR A 225 13.08 -15.25 6.48
N LYS A 226 12.88 -16.50 6.08
CA LYS A 226 13.68 -17.16 5.03
C LYS A 226 12.83 -17.24 3.77
N PRO A 227 12.90 -16.23 2.88
CA PRO A 227 12.12 -16.27 1.65
C PRO A 227 12.71 -17.31 0.69
N SER A 228 11.85 -18.22 0.25
CA SER A 228 12.12 -19.19 -0.79
C SER A 228 11.37 -18.77 -2.06
N PHE A 229 12.13 -18.55 -3.12
CA PHE A 229 11.59 -18.12 -4.40
C PHE A 229 11.55 -19.30 -5.36
N ILE A 230 10.35 -19.69 -5.76
CA ILE A 230 10.08 -20.86 -6.58
C ILE A 230 9.57 -20.39 -7.95
N ASN A 231 10.06 -21.05 -9.01
CA ASN A 231 9.63 -20.81 -10.40
C ASN A 231 9.64 -19.34 -10.82
N MET A 232 10.68 -18.56 -10.53
CA MET A 232 10.74 -17.13 -10.92
C MET A 232 11.21 -16.91 -12.37
N ARG A 233 10.70 -17.68 -13.33
CA ARG A 233 11.27 -17.77 -14.69
C ARG A 233 11.11 -16.49 -15.51
N SER A 234 10.10 -15.68 -15.23
CA SER A 234 9.83 -14.43 -15.96
C SER A 234 10.46 -13.21 -15.30
N LEU A 235 11.17 -13.38 -14.17
CA LEU A 235 11.63 -12.28 -13.34
C LEU A 235 12.73 -11.50 -14.05
N LEU A 236 12.54 -10.20 -14.22
CA LEU A 236 13.48 -9.29 -14.89
C LEU A 236 14.09 -8.26 -13.95
N THR A 237 13.31 -7.78 -12.97
CA THR A 237 13.74 -6.73 -12.05
C THR A 237 13.52 -7.19 -10.62
N VAL A 238 14.55 -7.05 -9.80
CA VAL A 238 14.55 -7.35 -8.38
C VAL A 238 15.10 -6.17 -7.61
N SER A 239 14.33 -5.67 -6.66
CA SER A 239 14.75 -4.63 -5.73
C SER A 239 14.64 -5.19 -4.31
N ILE A 240 15.74 -5.14 -3.56
CA ILE A 240 15.75 -5.53 -2.16
C ILE A 240 16.22 -4.34 -1.34
N HIS A 241 15.39 -3.93 -0.40
CA HIS A 241 15.62 -2.81 0.51
C HIS A 241 15.84 -3.36 1.92
N SER A 242 16.93 -2.94 2.56
CA SER A 242 17.23 -3.31 3.94
C SER A 242 17.51 -2.07 4.77
N GLU A 243 16.76 -1.90 5.86
CA GLU A 243 16.85 -0.74 6.75
C GLU A 243 17.78 -0.93 7.96
N GLN A 244 18.30 -2.15 8.16
CA GLN A 244 19.19 -2.48 9.28
C GLN A 244 20.59 -2.86 8.82
N THR A 245 21.60 -2.41 9.55
CA THR A 245 22.98 -2.86 9.39
C THR A 245 23.10 -4.31 9.88
N GLY A 246 23.63 -5.21 9.05
CA GLY A 246 23.84 -6.61 9.44
C GLY A 246 22.78 -7.60 8.93
N PHE A 247 21.96 -7.23 7.94
CA PHE A 247 21.10 -8.19 7.24
C PHE A 247 21.95 -9.21 6.49
N GLU A 248 21.96 -10.46 6.97
CA GLU A 248 22.55 -11.57 6.25
C GLU A 248 21.47 -12.30 5.45
N PHE A 249 21.65 -12.41 4.12
CA PHE A 249 20.91 -13.39 3.34
C PHE A 249 21.39 -14.79 3.74
N VAL A 250 20.81 -15.35 4.79
CA VAL A 250 20.96 -16.77 5.09
C VAL A 250 20.54 -17.51 3.82
N ASN A 251 21.47 -18.27 3.23
CA ASN A 251 21.27 -19.00 1.97
C ASN A 251 21.26 -18.14 0.67
N GLY A 252 22.02 -17.04 0.59
CA GLY A 252 22.09 -16.16 -0.59
C GLY A 252 22.24 -16.85 -1.96
N CYS A 253 22.93 -18.00 -2.04
CA CYS A 253 23.07 -18.76 -3.29
C CYS A 253 21.73 -19.29 -3.84
N SER A 254 20.76 -19.67 -2.99
CA SER A 254 19.46 -20.17 -3.45
C SER A 254 18.58 -19.04 -3.97
N ILE A 255 18.65 -17.86 -3.33
CA ILE A 255 17.98 -16.63 -3.76
C ILE A 255 18.52 -16.16 -5.11
N LEU A 256 19.86 -16.10 -5.25
CA LEU A 256 20.49 -15.74 -6.52
C LEU A 256 20.15 -16.73 -7.65
N ARG A 257 20.03 -18.03 -7.33
CA ARG A 257 19.59 -19.03 -8.31
C ARG A 257 18.17 -18.77 -8.79
N ALA A 258 17.26 -18.40 -7.88
CA ALA A 258 15.91 -18.03 -8.25
C ALA A 258 15.86 -16.77 -9.14
N PHE A 259 16.79 -15.83 -8.94
CA PHE A 259 16.89 -14.60 -9.72
C PHE A 259 17.76 -14.71 -10.98
N SER A 260 18.10 -15.93 -11.42
CA SER A 260 19.02 -16.17 -12.54
C SER A 260 18.62 -15.50 -13.88
N ASN A 261 17.33 -15.21 -14.08
CA ASN A 261 16.83 -14.50 -15.27
C ASN A 261 16.73 -12.97 -15.10
N ALA A 262 16.94 -12.46 -13.88
CA ALA A 262 16.83 -11.04 -13.59
C ALA A 262 17.95 -10.27 -14.30
N ARG A 263 17.57 -9.18 -14.95
CA ARG A 263 18.47 -8.26 -15.67
C ARG A 263 18.88 -7.08 -14.81
N ASN A 264 18.02 -6.70 -13.88
CA ASN A 264 18.24 -5.61 -12.96
C ASN A 264 18.09 -6.13 -11.54
N LEU A 265 19.19 -6.15 -10.79
CA LEU A 265 19.19 -6.42 -9.36
C LEU A 265 19.68 -5.15 -8.65
N THR A 266 18.83 -4.55 -7.83
CA THR A 266 19.19 -3.41 -6.99
C THR A 266 19.12 -3.81 -5.53
N LEU A 267 20.25 -3.68 -4.84
CA LEU A 267 20.36 -3.86 -3.40
C LEU A 267 20.50 -2.47 -2.79
N LEU A 268 19.48 -2.05 -2.05
CA LEU A 268 19.44 -0.76 -1.40
C LEU A 268 19.57 -0.99 0.10
N HIS A 269 20.70 -0.55 0.67
CA HIS A 269 20.76 -0.34 2.09
C HIS A 269 20.19 1.05 2.37
N VAL A 270 19.02 1.07 2.99
CA VAL A 270 18.41 2.31 3.47
C VAL A 270 18.93 2.48 4.88
N GLY A 271 20.08 3.14 5.05
CA GLY A 271 20.52 3.50 6.39
C GLY A 271 19.44 4.36 7.08
N PRO A 272 19.44 4.48 8.42
CA PRO A 272 18.46 5.29 9.15
C PRO A 272 18.44 6.78 8.73
N MET A 273 19.35 7.21 7.84
CA MET A 273 19.32 8.49 7.13
C MET A 273 19.89 8.34 5.71
N GLY A 274 19.03 8.21 4.69
CA GLY A 274 19.37 8.56 3.30
C GLY A 274 19.64 7.42 2.32
N TRP A 275 19.18 7.64 1.08
CA TRP A 275 19.27 6.72 -0.07
C TRP A 275 20.73 6.57 -0.57
N GLU A 276 21.42 5.48 -0.21
CA GLU A 276 22.68 5.11 -0.88
C GLU A 276 22.46 3.88 -1.78
N ARG A 277 22.66 4.06 -3.09
CA ARG A 277 22.63 2.97 -4.09
C ARG A 277 23.93 2.16 -4.01
N ILE A 278 23.86 0.95 -3.47
CA ILE A 278 24.96 -0.01 -3.61
C ILE A 278 24.76 -0.77 -4.92
N ILE A 279 25.46 -0.36 -5.97
CA ILE A 279 25.45 -1.05 -7.27
C ILE A 279 26.48 -2.19 -7.22
N GLY A 280 26.01 -3.43 -7.22
CA GLY A 280 26.87 -4.62 -7.42
C GLY A 280 27.27 -4.74 -8.89
N LYS A 281 28.56 -5.02 -9.15
CA LYS A 281 29.12 -5.34 -10.47
C LYS A 281 28.81 -6.77 -10.89
#